data_AF-A0A1N6EDV9-F1
#
_entry.id   AF-A0A1N6EDV9-F1
#
_cell.length_a   1.000
_cell.length_b   1.000
_cell.length_c   1.000
_cell.angle_alpha   90.00
_cell.angle_beta   90.00
_cell.angle_gamma   90.00
#
_symmetry.space_group_name_H-M   'P 1'
#
loop_
_entity.id
_entity.type
_entity.pdbx_description
1 polymer ?
#
loop_
_entity_poly.entity_id
_entity_poly.type
_entity_poly.pdbx_seq_one_letter_code
_entity_poly.pdbx_strand_id
1 'polypeptide(L)'
;MSHQNLKNHRKYYPLHHFIFYPVSLVLLIVSLFQVFKNINHNSSFVMIWSVISAVVVLMIVLSFMLRQHYALGLQDRIIINEFKFRYFALTGNRLENSTYQFSDAQIFALRFAEDEDLMELMHQTAQNDWSSSTIKQNIKNWKADDKRI
;
A
#
# COMPACT_ATOMS: atom_id res chain seq x y z
N MET A 1 1.55 10.48 20.04
CA MET A 1 1.53 10.28 18.58
C MET A 1 0.50 11.25 18.01
N SER A 2 0.82 11.96 16.92
CA SER A 2 -0.17 12.84 16.27
C SER A 2 -1.31 11.97 15.71
N HIS A 3 -2.56 12.35 15.95
CA HIS A 3 -3.71 11.64 15.38
C HIS A 3 -3.62 11.63 13.85
N GLN A 4 -3.89 10.47 13.24
CA GLN A 4 -3.92 10.33 11.79
C GLN A 4 -5.02 11.25 11.21
N ASN A 5 -4.75 11.86 10.06
CA ASN A 5 -5.65 12.73 9.32
C ASN A 5 -5.30 12.70 7.82
N LEU A 6 -6.06 13.46 7.02
CA LEU A 6 -5.86 13.57 5.58
C LEU A 6 -4.40 13.82 5.14
N LYS A 7 -3.65 14.63 5.89
CA LYS A 7 -2.27 15.03 5.53
C LYS A 7 -1.23 13.95 5.83
N ASN A 8 -1.45 13.09 6.83
CA ASN A 8 -0.46 12.12 7.32
C ASN A 8 -0.92 10.65 7.28
N HIS A 9 -2.05 10.34 6.62
CA HIS A 9 -2.57 8.97 6.51
C HIS A 9 -1.67 7.99 5.75
N ARG A 10 -0.73 8.48 4.92
CA ARG A 10 0.25 7.63 4.24
C ARG A 10 1.37 7.26 5.19
N LYS A 11 1.57 5.97 5.41
CA LYS A 11 2.66 5.45 6.22
C LYS A 11 3.78 4.89 5.35
N TYR A 12 5.00 5.05 5.82
CA TYR A 12 6.19 4.42 5.27
C TYR A 12 6.81 3.56 6.37
N TYR A 13 7.31 2.38 6.00
CA TYR A 13 8.13 1.58 6.90
C TYR A 13 9.61 1.93 6.69
N PRO A 14 10.27 2.65 7.62
CA PRO A 14 11.57 3.27 7.35
C PRO A 14 12.68 2.27 7.02
N LEU A 15 12.74 1.16 7.76
CA LEU A 15 13.73 0.09 7.54
C LEU A 15 13.65 -0.49 6.12
N HIS A 16 12.47 -0.54 5.52
CA HIS A 16 12.30 -1.08 4.17
C HIS A 16 12.51 -0.03 3.09
N HIS A 17 11.88 1.14 3.23
CA HIS A 17 11.88 2.17 2.17
C HIS A 17 13.19 2.97 2.14
N PHE A 18 13.76 3.29 3.30
CA PHE A 18 14.89 4.21 3.41
C PHE A 18 16.21 3.52 3.78
N ILE A 19 16.19 2.22 4.10
CA ILE A 19 17.40 1.46 4.42
C ILE A 19 17.55 0.27 3.47
N PHE A 20 16.62 -0.69 3.46
CA PHE A 20 16.76 -1.92 2.66
C PHE A 20 16.92 -1.64 1.16
N TYR A 21 16.03 -0.89 0.53
CA TYR A 21 16.15 -0.61 -0.91
C TYR A 21 17.37 0.25 -1.26
N PRO A 22 17.68 1.36 -0.57
CA PRO A 22 18.89 2.13 -0.86
C PRO A 22 20.17 1.32 -0.70
N VAL A 23 20.30 0.54 0.39
CA VAL A 23 21.49 -0.30 0.61
C VAL A 23 21.58 -1.40 -0.45
N SER A 24 20.46 -2.06 -0.78
CA SER A 24 20.45 -3.10 -1.84
C SER A 24 20.84 -2.52 -3.20
N LEU A 25 20.42 -1.29 -3.51
CA LEU A 25 20.79 -0.60 -4.74
C LEU A 25 22.28 -0.26 -4.77
N VAL A 26 22.85 0.23 -3.67
CA VAL A 26 24.30 0.48 -3.55
C VAL A 26 25.08 -0.82 -3.75
N LEU A 27 24.67 -1.91 -3.10
CA LEU A 27 25.29 -3.22 -3.25
C LEU A 27 25.26 -3.71 -4.71
N LEU A 28 24.14 -3.52 -5.39
CA LEU A 28 24.00 -3.86 -6.82
C LEU A 28 24.94 -3.02 -7.71
N ILE A 29 25.03 -1.71 -7.45
CA ILE A 29 25.94 -0.83 -8.20
C ILE A 29 27.39 -1.25 -8.00
N VAL A 30 27.79 -1.52 -6.76
CA VAL A 30 29.16 -1.96 -6.44
C VAL A 30 29.46 -3.31 -7.09
N SER A 31 28.53 -4.28 -7.03
CA SER A 31 28.76 -5.60 -7.60
C SER A 31 28.86 -5.56 -9.13
N LEU A 32 28.01 -4.78 -9.79
CA LEU A 32 28.08 -4.58 -11.25
C LEU A 32 29.35 -3.83 -11.64
N PHE A 33 29.74 -2.80 -10.89
CA PHE A 33 31.00 -2.09 -11.15
C PHE A 33 32.20 -3.03 -11.09
N GLN A 34 32.24 -3.96 -10.13
CA GLN A 34 33.32 -4.95 -10.02
C GLN A 34 33.34 -5.93 -11.19
N VAL A 35 32.17 -6.32 -11.71
CA VAL A 35 32.06 -7.12 -12.95
C VAL A 35 32.67 -6.37 -14.12
N PHE A 36 32.23 -5.14 -14.39
CA PHE A 36 32.69 -4.36 -15.54
C PHE A 36 34.19 -4.04 -15.47
N LYS A 37 34.69 -3.71 -14.27
CA LYS A 37 36.11 -3.40 -14.06
C LYS A 37 37.03 -4.59 -14.36
N ASN A 38 36.58 -5.82 -14.11
CA ASN A 38 37.43 -7.01 -14.19
C ASN A 38 37.12 -7.94 -15.37
N ILE A 39 36.21 -7.53 -16.27
CA ILE A 39 35.68 -8.37 -17.36
C ILE A 39 36.76 -9.00 -18.25
N ASN A 40 37.86 -8.28 -18.51
CA ASN A 40 38.98 -8.73 -19.34
C ASN A 40 40.20 -9.20 -18.55
N HIS A 41 40.14 -9.17 -17.21
CA HIS A 41 41.31 -9.40 -16.35
C HIS A 41 41.22 -10.68 -15.54
N ASN A 42 40.04 -11.02 -15.01
CA ASN A 42 39.88 -12.19 -14.13
C ASN A 42 38.49 -12.80 -14.25
N SER A 43 38.38 -13.86 -15.06
CA SER A 43 37.11 -14.54 -15.33
C SER A 43 36.48 -15.14 -14.06
N SER A 44 37.26 -15.72 -13.16
CA SER A 44 36.75 -16.27 -11.90
C SER A 44 36.16 -15.18 -11.00
N PHE A 45 36.81 -14.02 -10.92
CA PHE A 45 36.31 -12.87 -10.15
C PHE A 45 35.01 -12.33 -10.75
N VAL A 46 34.95 -12.21 -12.08
CA VAL A 46 33.74 -11.79 -12.81
C VAL A 46 32.58 -12.73 -12.52
N MET A 47 32.82 -14.05 -12.51
CA MET A 47 31.79 -15.04 -12.20
C MET A 47 31.22 -14.86 -10.79
N ILE A 48 32.08 -14.68 -9.79
CA ILE A 48 31.67 -14.46 -8.40
C ILE A 48 30.79 -13.21 -8.28
N TRP A 49 31.23 -12.07 -8.82
CA TRP A 49 30.47 -10.82 -8.73
C TRP A 49 29.19 -10.82 -9.57
N SER A 50 29.15 -11.60 -10.64
CA SER A 50 27.94 -11.81 -11.44
C SER A 50 26.90 -12.59 -10.64
N VAL A 51 27.30 -13.66 -9.96
CA VAL A 51 26.42 -14.41 -9.05
C VAL A 51 25.93 -13.54 -7.89
N ILE A 52 26.82 -12.76 -7.27
CA ILE A 52 26.43 -11.80 -6.21
C ILE A 52 25.40 -10.80 -6.74
N SER A 53 25.63 -10.22 -7.92
CA SER A 53 24.69 -9.27 -8.54
C SER A 53 23.33 -9.92 -8.80
N ALA A 54 23.31 -11.16 -9.32
CA ALA A 54 22.09 -11.90 -9.56
C ALA A 54 21.32 -12.17 -8.25
N VAL A 55 22.01 -12.54 -7.18
CA VAL A 55 21.40 -12.74 -5.86
C VAL A 55 20.79 -11.44 -5.32
N VAL A 56 21.50 -10.31 -5.43
CA VAL A 56 20.97 -9.00 -5.00
C VAL A 56 19.72 -8.62 -5.80
N VAL A 57 19.73 -8.82 -7.12
CA VAL A 57 18.54 -8.60 -7.97
C VAL A 57 17.38 -9.49 -7.54
N LEU A 58 17.63 -10.79 -7.32
CA LEU A 58 16.61 -11.73 -6.85
C LEU A 58 16.01 -11.28 -5.51
N MET A 59 16.83 -10.81 -4.57
CA MET A 59 16.37 -10.30 -3.27
C MET A 59 15.49 -9.05 -3.41
N ILE A 60 15.88 -8.10 -4.28
CA ILE A 60 15.09 -6.89 -4.55
C ILE A 60 13.73 -7.26 -5.16
N VAL A 61 13.73 -8.13 -6.19
CA VAL A 61 12.51 -8.57 -6.87
C VAL A 61 11.60 -9.34 -5.90
N LEU A 62 12.17 -10.27 -5.11
CA LEU A 62 11.41 -11.02 -4.12
C LEU A 62 10.75 -10.10 -3.09
N SER A 63 11.52 -9.15 -2.52
CA SER A 63 10.99 -8.14 -1.59
C SER A 63 9.85 -7.33 -2.21
N PHE A 64 10.00 -6.93 -3.48
CA PHE A 64 8.97 -6.18 -4.20
C PHE A 64 7.71 -7.03 -4.41
N MET A 65 7.84 -8.29 -4.85
CA MET A 65 6.72 -9.20 -5.05
C MET A 65 5.95 -9.47 -3.75
N LEU A 66 6.67 -9.74 -2.66
CA LEU A 66 6.06 -10.00 -1.35
C LEU A 66 5.19 -8.81 -0.88
N ARG A 67 5.69 -7.59 -1.05
CA ARG A 67 4.94 -6.37 -0.69
C ARG A 67 3.80 -6.10 -1.66
N GLN A 68 4.09 -5.99 -2.95
CA GLN A 68 3.16 -5.44 -3.93
C GLN A 68 2.04 -6.42 -4.28
N HIS A 69 2.37 -7.69 -4.52
CA HIS A 69 1.39 -8.67 -4.99
C HIS A 69 0.66 -9.36 -3.86
N TYR A 70 1.37 -9.80 -2.82
CA TYR A 70 0.74 -10.58 -1.76
C TYR A 70 0.16 -9.70 -0.66
N ALA A 71 0.97 -8.82 -0.07
CA ALA A 71 0.52 -8.04 1.09
C ALA A 71 -0.55 -6.99 0.73
N LEU A 72 -0.30 -6.14 -0.28
CA LEU A 72 -1.25 -5.09 -0.65
C LEU A 72 -2.56 -5.65 -1.21
N GLY A 73 -2.49 -6.66 -2.09
CA GLY A 73 -3.68 -7.28 -2.66
C GLY A 73 -4.54 -7.97 -1.59
N LEU A 74 -3.93 -8.66 -0.63
CA LEU A 74 -4.66 -9.25 0.49
C LEU A 74 -5.29 -8.17 1.38
N GLN A 75 -4.55 -7.11 1.68
CA GLN A 75 -5.03 -6.00 2.49
C GLN A 75 -6.22 -5.28 1.86
N ASP A 76 -6.18 -5.03 0.55
CA ASP A 76 -7.28 -4.39 -0.17
C ASP A 76 -8.55 -5.24 -0.09
N ARG A 77 -8.44 -6.57 -0.24
CA ARG A 77 -9.57 -7.50 -0.07
C ARG A 77 -10.10 -7.53 1.37
N ILE A 78 -9.21 -7.48 2.36
CA ILE A 78 -9.60 -7.42 3.77
C ILE A 78 -10.37 -6.13 4.04
N ILE A 79 -9.87 -4.97 3.59
CA ILE A 79 -10.53 -3.67 3.79
C ILE A 79 -11.93 -3.66 3.19
N ILE A 80 -12.11 -4.21 1.98
CA ILE A 80 -13.42 -4.31 1.34
C ILE A 80 -14.36 -5.18 2.19
N ASN A 81 -13.89 -6.33 2.68
CA ASN A 81 -14.71 -7.22 3.50
C ASN A 81 -15.05 -6.62 4.87
N GLU A 82 -14.09 -5.98 5.54
CA GLU A 82 -14.29 -5.25 6.78
C GLU A 82 -15.32 -4.13 6.59
N PHE A 83 -15.24 -3.39 5.48
CA PHE A 83 -16.21 -2.34 5.18
C PHE A 83 -17.61 -2.90 4.90
N LYS A 84 -17.73 -3.98 4.13
CA LYS A 84 -19.01 -4.66 3.88
C LYS A 84 -19.63 -5.17 5.18
N PHE A 85 -18.83 -5.77 6.05
CA PHE A 85 -19.28 -6.23 7.36
C PHE A 85 -19.71 -5.07 8.25
N ARG A 86 -18.92 -3.99 8.29
CA ARG A 86 -19.24 -2.76 9.03
C ARG A 86 -20.57 -2.15 8.56
N TYR A 87 -20.78 -2.04 7.25
CA TYR A 87 -22.04 -1.56 6.69
C TYR A 87 -23.22 -2.46 7.08
N PHE A 88 -23.05 -3.79 7.00
CA PHE A 88 -24.06 -4.75 7.41
C PHE A 88 -24.39 -4.63 8.91
N ALA A 89 -23.39 -4.47 9.77
CA ALA A 89 -23.58 -4.30 11.20
C ALA A 89 -24.38 -3.02 11.55
N LEU A 90 -24.17 -1.93 10.79
CA LEU A 90 -24.86 -0.66 11.01
C LEU A 90 -26.28 -0.62 10.43
N THR A 91 -26.52 -1.30 9.30
CA THR A 91 -27.77 -1.16 8.54
C THR A 91 -28.65 -2.41 8.52
N GLY A 92 -28.12 -3.56 8.93
CA GLY A 92 -28.74 -4.88 8.75
C GLY A 92 -28.80 -5.36 7.30
N ASN A 93 -28.28 -4.58 6.35
CA ASN A 93 -28.37 -4.85 4.91
C ASN A 93 -26.99 -5.09 4.31
N ARG A 94 -26.95 -5.91 3.25
CA ARG A 94 -25.73 -6.13 2.49
C ARG A 94 -25.41 -4.90 1.66
N LEU A 95 -24.13 -4.51 1.59
CA LEU A 95 -23.69 -3.39 0.76
C LEU A 95 -24.04 -3.60 -0.72
N GLU A 96 -24.07 -4.86 -1.17
CA GLU A 96 -24.47 -5.20 -2.54
C GLU A 96 -25.92 -4.81 -2.88
N ASN A 97 -26.78 -4.62 -1.87
CA ASN A 97 -28.17 -4.17 -2.04
C ASN A 97 -28.28 -2.64 -2.15
N SER A 98 -27.18 -1.91 -2.00
CA SER A 98 -27.13 -0.46 -2.20
C SER A 98 -27.50 -0.11 -3.64
N THR A 99 -28.30 0.93 -3.83
CA THR A 99 -28.63 1.49 -5.14
C THR A 99 -27.41 2.09 -5.83
N TYR A 100 -26.43 2.56 -5.05
CA TYR A 100 -25.15 3.06 -5.56
C TYR A 100 -24.05 2.01 -5.38
N GLN A 101 -23.31 1.76 -6.46
CA GLN A 101 -22.18 0.83 -6.48
C GLN A 101 -20.88 1.59 -6.19
N PHE A 102 -20.39 1.47 -4.96
CA PHE A 102 -19.13 2.10 -4.57
C PHE A 102 -17.94 1.39 -5.20
N SER A 103 -17.05 2.16 -5.80
CA SER A 103 -15.74 1.66 -6.25
C SER A 103 -14.83 1.35 -5.06
N ASP A 104 -13.85 0.47 -5.26
CA ASP A 104 -12.85 0.12 -4.25
C ASP A 104 -12.14 1.37 -3.70
N ALA A 105 -11.82 2.34 -4.56
CA ALA A 105 -11.18 3.59 -4.16
C ALA A 105 -12.06 4.42 -3.22
N GLN A 106 -13.38 4.45 -3.44
CA GLN A 106 -14.32 5.13 -2.55
C GLN A 106 -14.45 4.38 -1.22
N ILE A 107 -14.54 3.05 -1.24
CA ILE A 107 -14.53 2.22 -0.02
C ILE A 107 -13.26 2.46 0.80
N PHE A 108 -12.10 2.53 0.15
CA PHE A 108 -10.83 2.83 0.79
C PHE A 108 -10.77 4.23 1.41
N ALA A 109 -11.54 5.18 0.90
CA ALA A 109 -11.69 6.51 1.51
C ALA A 109 -12.67 6.49 2.68
N LEU A 110 -13.84 5.88 2.50
CA LEU A 110 -14.91 5.79 3.50
C LEU A 110 -14.47 5.05 4.77
N ARG A 111 -13.47 4.15 4.69
CA ARG A 111 -12.95 3.47 5.89
C ARG A 111 -12.45 4.42 6.99
N PHE A 112 -12.01 5.62 6.60
CA PHE A 112 -11.50 6.63 7.52
C PHE A 112 -12.60 7.45 8.20
N ALA A 113 -13.88 7.27 7.86
CA ALA A 113 -14.98 7.87 8.60
C ALA A 113 -15.31 7.05 9.85
N GLU A 114 -15.66 7.70 10.96
CA GLU A 114 -16.27 7.04 12.11
C GLU A 114 -17.71 6.58 11.82
N ASP A 115 -18.25 5.68 12.67
CA ASP A 115 -19.56 5.05 12.44
C ASP A 115 -20.71 6.05 12.37
N GLU A 116 -20.64 7.11 13.18
CA GLU A 116 -21.62 8.18 13.25
C GLU A 116 -21.74 9.00 11.95
N ASP A 117 -20.63 9.20 11.24
CA ASP A 117 -20.60 10.00 10.01
C ASP A 117 -20.77 9.15 8.74
N LEU A 118 -20.54 7.85 8.84
CA LEU A 118 -20.37 6.98 7.67
C LEU A 118 -21.60 6.99 6.76
N MET A 119 -22.80 6.89 7.33
CA MET A 119 -24.04 6.82 6.54
C MET A 119 -24.34 8.14 5.81
N GLU A 120 -24.14 9.29 6.46
CA GLU A 120 -24.28 10.61 5.83
C GLU A 120 -23.28 10.77 4.67
N LEU A 121 -22.01 10.39 4.91
CA LEU A 121 -20.95 10.50 3.93
C LEU A 121 -21.16 9.59 2.72
N MET A 122 -21.66 8.37 2.95
CA MET A 122 -22.04 7.45 1.87
C MET A 122 -23.18 8.00 1.02
N HIS A 123 -24.21 8.58 1.64
CA HIS A 123 -25.32 9.19 0.92
C HIS A 123 -24.85 10.38 0.06
N GLN A 124 -24.05 11.29 0.63
CA GLN A 124 -23.47 12.41 -0.11
C GLN A 124 -22.56 11.95 -1.26
N THR A 125 -21.79 10.89 -1.04
CA THR A 125 -20.95 10.27 -2.07
C THR A 125 -21.79 9.75 -3.23
N ALA A 126 -22.88 9.04 -2.94
CA ALA A 126 -23.78 8.48 -3.95
C ALA A 126 -24.53 9.57 -4.73
N GLN A 127 -24.95 10.64 -4.05
CA GLN A 127 -25.70 11.73 -4.67
C GLN A 127 -24.84 12.61 -5.59
N ASN A 128 -23.57 12.82 -5.22
CA ASN A 128 -22.68 13.75 -5.91
C ASN A 128 -21.57 13.05 -6.71
N ASP A 129 -21.58 11.73 -6.77
CA ASP A 129 -20.57 10.88 -7.41
C ASP A 129 -19.13 11.24 -6.99
N TRP A 130 -18.89 11.33 -5.68
CA TRP A 130 -17.63 11.84 -5.16
C TRP A 130 -16.44 10.92 -5.42
N SER A 131 -15.32 11.53 -5.83
CA SER A 131 -14.03 10.86 -5.90
C SER A 131 -13.50 10.49 -4.50
N SER A 132 -12.62 9.49 -4.42
CA SER A 132 -11.97 9.08 -3.16
C SER A 132 -11.27 10.23 -2.43
N SER A 133 -10.68 11.18 -3.15
CA SER A 133 -10.08 12.39 -2.56
C SER A 133 -11.12 13.33 -1.97
N THR A 134 -12.24 13.55 -2.67
CA THR A 134 -13.34 14.39 -2.21
C THR A 134 -13.97 13.80 -0.96
N ILE A 135 -14.17 12.47 -0.91
CA ILE A 135 -14.67 11.79 0.29
C ILE A 135 -13.77 12.08 1.49
N LYS A 136 -12.45 11.87 1.36
CA LYS A 136 -11.51 12.10 2.48
C LYS A 136 -11.47 13.55 2.97
N GLN A 137 -11.74 14.51 2.10
CA GLN A 137 -11.83 15.93 2.49
C GLN A 137 -13.09 16.26 3.27
N ASN A 138 -14.17 15.50 3.08
CA ASN A 138 -15.47 15.72 3.73
C ASN A 138 -15.66 14.87 5.00
N ILE A 139 -14.65 14.09 5.43
CA ILE A 139 -14.69 13.36 6.70
C ILE A 139 -14.60 14.35 7.86
N LYS A 140 -15.63 14.38 8.72
CA LYS A 140 -15.67 15.21 9.93
C LYS A 140 -14.88 14.52 11.06
N ASN A 141 -15.25 13.29 11.40
CA ASN A 141 -14.56 12.48 12.41
C ASN A 141 -13.67 11.42 11.75
N TRP A 142 -12.35 11.63 11.84
CA TRP A 142 -11.36 10.76 11.22
C TRP A 142 -11.01 9.56 12.11
N LYS A 143 -11.36 8.37 11.63
CA LYS A 143 -10.95 7.09 12.20
C LYS A 143 -9.54 6.73 11.75
N ALA A 144 -8.59 6.69 12.68
CA ALA A 144 -7.22 6.31 12.38
C ALA A 144 -7.12 4.82 11.98
N ASP A 145 -6.59 4.56 10.80
CA ASP A 145 -6.19 3.23 10.35
C ASP A 145 -4.69 3.06 10.57
N ASP A 146 -4.34 2.64 11.79
CA ASP A 146 -2.94 2.50 12.18
C ASP A 146 -2.30 1.17 11.76
N LYS A 147 -3.12 0.19 11.38
CA LYS A 147 -2.70 -1.18 11.05
C LYS A 147 -2.19 -1.30 9.61
N ARG A 148 -2.49 -0.34 8.74
CA ARG A 148 -2.00 -0.31 7.36
C ARG A 148 -0.63 0.38 7.25
N ILE A 149 0.36 -0.33 6.70
CA ILE A 149 1.76 0.10 6.50
C ILE A 149 2.18 -0.16 5.05
#